data_AF-A0A6B1FFG0-F1
#
_entry.id   AF-A0A6B1FFG0-F1
#
_cell.length_a   1.000
_cell.length_b   1.000
_cell.length_c   1.000
_cell.angle_alpha   90.00
_cell.angle_beta   90.00
_cell.angle_gamma   90.00
#
_symmetry.space_group_name_H-M   'P 1'
#
loop_
_entity.id
_entity.type
_entity.pdbx_description
1 polymer ?
#
loop_
_entity_poly.entity_id
_entity_poly.type
_entity_poly.pdbx_seq_one_letter_code
_entity_poly.pdbx_strand_id
1 'polypeptide(L)'
;MDEKEVLARLARLEEPAVLATIVSAKGSTPRKTGARMLIGRGGVIAGTVGGGCGEGEVIEAAQELFDGGPPTTVRVDLTDDFTSWSPAVCGGIMNVFIERANPELFDRAARLPPAGAEVEIHYRRPGRATEVYRQAVLESGPRAVVTFQPHAPIDSPITVAGSAILEPGAPVIWFTFPGAWHDIGLFHLADGTFTGLYANILTPVEFLNRRTWATTDLCLDLWAPRSGPPRLLDEADLAEVVAAGLVEKQVAARARREAAALLAGLAAGSWPPESVREWSLARARKAAR
;
A
#
# COMPACT_ATOMS: atom_id res chain seq x y z
N MET A 1 1.68 -23.01 5.87
CA MET A 1 2.31 -22.51 7.11
C MET A 1 1.46 -21.39 7.67
N ASP A 2 1.50 -21.21 8.99
CA ASP A 2 0.96 -20.00 9.63
C ASP A 2 1.97 -18.85 9.56
N GLU A 3 1.59 -17.69 10.06
CA GLU A 3 2.41 -16.47 10.02
C GLU A 3 3.70 -16.58 10.85
N LYS A 4 3.61 -17.17 12.04
CA LYS A 4 4.73 -17.32 12.96
C LYS A 4 5.80 -18.25 12.36
N GLU A 5 5.37 -19.30 11.67
CA GLU A 5 6.25 -20.22 10.98
C GLU A 5 6.93 -19.57 9.76
N VAL A 6 6.21 -18.76 8.99
CA VAL A 6 6.80 -18.00 7.87
C VAL A 6 7.88 -17.05 8.36
N LEU A 7 7.60 -16.28 9.43
CA LEU A 7 8.55 -15.37 10.06
C LEU A 7 9.81 -16.07 10.55
N ALA A 8 9.65 -17.17 11.27
CA ALA A 8 10.77 -17.94 11.80
C ALA A 8 11.67 -18.50 10.70
N ARG A 9 11.10 -18.84 9.53
CA ARG A 9 11.87 -19.31 8.37
C ARG A 9 12.54 -18.16 7.64
N LEU A 10 11.83 -17.06 7.40
CA LEU A 10 12.39 -15.86 6.78
C LEU A 10 13.59 -15.31 7.55
N ALA A 11 13.53 -15.32 8.89
CA ALA A 11 14.64 -14.88 9.74
C ALA A 11 15.92 -15.73 9.60
N ARG A 12 15.83 -16.92 8.98
CA ARG A 12 16.95 -17.86 8.78
C ARG A 12 17.40 -17.93 7.33
N LEU A 13 16.71 -17.28 6.41
CA LEU A 13 17.07 -17.27 4.99
C LEU A 13 18.06 -16.14 4.74
N GLU A 14 19.20 -16.49 4.16
CA GLU A 14 20.22 -15.53 3.73
C GLU A 14 19.95 -15.01 2.31
N GLU A 15 19.08 -15.70 1.57
CA GLU A 15 18.71 -15.37 0.19
C GLU A 15 17.25 -14.90 0.07
N PRO A 16 16.92 -14.08 -0.95
CA PRO A 16 15.56 -13.67 -1.24
C PRO A 16 14.60 -14.85 -1.41
N ALA A 17 13.37 -14.69 -0.91
CA ALA A 17 12.31 -15.66 -1.08
C ALA A 17 11.05 -15.00 -1.68
N VAL A 18 10.13 -15.85 -2.15
CA VAL A 18 8.79 -15.51 -2.62
C VAL A 18 7.78 -16.17 -1.70
N LEU A 19 6.73 -15.44 -1.37
CA LEU A 19 5.60 -15.90 -0.59
C LEU A 19 4.41 -16.12 -1.53
N ALA A 20 3.88 -17.34 -1.51
CA ALA A 20 2.64 -17.73 -2.16
C ALA A 20 1.54 -17.86 -1.09
N THR A 21 0.47 -17.08 -1.22
CA THR A 21 -0.65 -17.06 -0.26
C THR A 21 -1.96 -17.38 -0.97
N ILE A 22 -2.72 -18.35 -0.47
CA ILE A 22 -4.08 -18.59 -0.95
C ILE A 22 -4.96 -17.40 -0.54
N VAL A 23 -5.38 -16.57 -1.51
CA VAL A 23 -6.21 -15.39 -1.26
C VAL A 23 -7.71 -15.67 -1.40
N SER A 24 -8.07 -16.74 -2.11
CA SER A 24 -9.44 -17.24 -2.14
C SER A 24 -9.46 -18.71 -2.51
N ALA A 25 -10.42 -19.45 -1.98
CA ALA A 25 -10.67 -20.83 -2.33
C ALA A 25 -12.18 -21.08 -2.46
N LYS A 26 -12.58 -21.85 -3.48
CA LYS A 26 -13.96 -22.25 -3.73
C LYS A 26 -14.02 -23.75 -4.02
N GLY A 27 -15.04 -24.42 -3.48
CA GLY A 27 -15.16 -25.87 -3.59
C GLY A 27 -14.20 -26.60 -2.65
N SER A 28 -13.94 -27.86 -2.94
CA SER A 28 -13.06 -28.69 -2.11
C SER A 28 -11.61 -28.44 -2.49
N THR A 29 -10.87 -27.80 -1.60
CA THR A 29 -9.46 -27.43 -1.78
C THR A 29 -8.63 -28.01 -0.63
N PRO A 30 -7.38 -28.43 -0.90
CA PRO A 30 -6.53 -29.14 0.05
C PRO A 30 -6.05 -28.22 1.19
N ARG A 31 -6.00 -26.91 0.94
CA ARG A 31 -5.72 -25.86 1.91
C ARG A 31 -6.75 -24.75 1.81
N LYS A 32 -6.98 -24.07 2.92
CA LYS A 32 -7.92 -22.95 3.02
C LYS A 32 -7.24 -21.62 2.71
N THR A 33 -8.05 -20.61 2.40
CA THR A 33 -7.62 -19.21 2.33
C THR A 33 -6.73 -18.84 3.53
N GLY A 34 -5.64 -18.12 3.27
CA GLY A 34 -4.63 -17.76 4.25
C GLY A 34 -3.50 -18.79 4.41
N ALA A 35 -3.60 -19.99 3.80
CA ALA A 35 -2.46 -20.90 3.76
C ALA A 35 -1.33 -20.32 2.92
N ARG A 36 -0.10 -20.49 3.41
CA ARG A 36 1.12 -19.94 2.82
C ARG A 36 2.16 -20.99 2.50
N MET A 37 2.89 -20.74 1.42
CA MET A 37 4.06 -21.46 0.94
C MET A 37 5.18 -20.44 0.67
N LEU A 38 6.40 -20.77 1.07
CA LEU A 38 7.58 -19.94 0.89
C LEU A 38 8.55 -20.65 -0.08
N ILE A 39 9.03 -19.92 -1.07
CA ILE A 39 9.82 -20.44 -2.19
C ILE A 39 11.11 -19.63 -2.26
N GLY A 40 12.26 -20.26 -2.05
CA GLY A 40 13.58 -19.64 -2.17
C GLY A 40 14.18 -19.81 -3.57
N ARG A 41 15.23 -19.03 -3.86
CA ARG A 41 16.06 -19.27 -5.05
C ARG A 41 16.80 -20.62 -4.86
N GLY A 42 16.88 -21.43 -5.92
CA GLY A 42 17.49 -22.78 -5.84
C GLY A 42 16.57 -23.92 -5.39
N GLY A 43 15.25 -23.72 -5.39
CA GLY A 43 14.27 -24.79 -5.18
C GLY A 43 13.99 -25.13 -3.72
N VAL A 44 14.45 -24.31 -2.79
CA VAL A 44 14.09 -24.42 -1.36
C VAL A 44 12.61 -24.12 -1.20
N ILE A 45 11.83 -25.07 -0.70
CA ILE A 45 10.39 -24.94 -0.49
C ILE A 45 10.05 -25.20 0.97
N ALA A 46 9.18 -24.35 1.51
CA ALA A 46 8.66 -24.44 2.86
C ALA A 46 7.14 -24.26 2.83
N GLY A 47 6.40 -25.17 3.48
CA GLY A 47 4.93 -25.18 3.39
C GLY A 47 4.43 -25.66 2.03
N THR A 48 3.13 -25.49 1.81
CA THR A 48 2.44 -25.96 0.59
C THR A 48 1.10 -25.24 0.47
N VAL A 49 0.67 -24.95 -0.75
CA VAL A 49 -0.70 -24.52 -1.06
C VAL A 49 -1.61 -25.72 -1.37
N GLY A 50 -1.03 -26.92 -1.47
CA GLY A 50 -1.73 -28.20 -1.44
C GLY A 50 -2.15 -28.74 -2.81
N GLY A 51 -1.79 -28.09 -3.92
CA GLY A 51 -2.41 -28.31 -5.24
C GLY A 51 -1.83 -29.40 -6.15
N GLY A 52 -0.93 -30.26 -5.67
CA GLY A 52 -0.30 -31.28 -6.54
C GLY A 52 0.35 -30.64 -7.80
N CYS A 53 -0.08 -31.04 -9.00
CA CYS A 53 0.40 -30.45 -10.26
C CYS A 53 0.21 -28.92 -10.33
N GLY A 54 -0.86 -28.37 -9.73
CA GLY A 54 -1.11 -26.93 -9.68
C GLY A 54 -0.17 -26.15 -8.76
N GLU A 55 0.59 -26.84 -7.88
CA GLU A 55 1.67 -26.21 -7.12
C GLU A 55 2.88 -25.88 -8.03
N GLY A 56 3.04 -26.59 -9.16
CA GLY A 56 4.07 -26.31 -10.17
C GLY A 56 3.92 -24.91 -10.77
N GLU A 57 2.72 -24.52 -11.18
CA GLU A 57 2.43 -23.19 -11.75
C GLU A 57 2.73 -22.07 -10.74
N VAL A 58 2.46 -22.32 -9.45
CA VAL A 58 2.79 -21.40 -8.36
C VAL A 58 4.30 -21.23 -8.21
N ILE A 59 5.07 -22.31 -8.37
CA ILE A 59 6.54 -22.27 -8.34
C ILE A 59 7.10 -21.56 -9.57
N GLU A 60 6.55 -21.78 -10.76
CA GLU A 60 6.95 -21.10 -11.99
C GLU A 60 6.73 -19.59 -11.90
N ALA A 61 5.54 -19.15 -11.46
CA ALA A 61 5.26 -17.74 -11.23
C ALA A 61 6.20 -17.12 -10.17
N ALA A 62 6.63 -17.89 -9.17
CA ALA A 62 7.65 -17.44 -8.22
C ALA A 62 9.03 -17.24 -8.87
N GLN A 63 9.42 -18.09 -9.83
CA GLN A 63 10.66 -17.90 -10.60
C GLN A 63 10.60 -16.63 -11.46
N GLU A 64 9.48 -16.39 -12.16
CA GLU A 64 9.30 -15.16 -12.93
C GLU A 64 9.43 -13.91 -12.05
N LEU A 65 8.88 -13.96 -10.83
CA LEU A 65 9.00 -12.88 -9.86
C LEU A 65 10.45 -12.66 -9.42
N PHE A 66 11.24 -13.73 -9.23
CA PHE A 66 12.67 -13.60 -8.95
C PHE A 66 13.43 -12.89 -10.08
N ASP A 67 13.08 -13.19 -11.33
CA ASP A 67 13.72 -12.66 -12.53
C ASP A 67 13.25 -11.24 -12.91
N GLY A 68 12.46 -10.61 -12.04
CA GLY A 68 12.07 -9.20 -12.16
C GLY A 68 10.64 -8.98 -12.64
N GLY A 69 9.85 -10.05 -12.78
CA GLY A 69 8.41 -9.95 -13.01
C GLY A 69 7.67 -9.24 -11.86
N PRO A 70 6.45 -8.73 -12.11
CA PRO A 70 5.62 -8.13 -11.06
C PRO A 70 4.97 -9.21 -10.18
N PRO A 71 4.54 -8.88 -8.94
CA PRO A 71 3.64 -9.73 -8.16
C PRO A 71 2.40 -10.11 -8.98
N THR A 72 1.94 -11.36 -8.87
CA THR A 72 0.85 -11.89 -9.70
C THR A 72 -0.08 -12.80 -8.91
N THR A 73 -1.25 -13.13 -9.48
CA THR A 73 -2.17 -14.12 -8.91
C THR A 73 -2.30 -15.29 -9.86
N VAL A 74 -1.96 -16.49 -9.37
CA VAL A 74 -2.11 -17.75 -10.10
C VAL A 74 -3.44 -18.39 -9.72
N ARG A 75 -4.26 -18.72 -10.71
CA ARG A 75 -5.49 -19.48 -10.52
C ARG A 75 -5.16 -20.96 -10.66
N VAL A 76 -5.20 -21.68 -9.54
CA VAL A 76 -5.03 -23.12 -9.52
C VAL A 76 -6.39 -23.79 -9.59
N ASP A 77 -6.63 -24.50 -10.69
CA ASP A 77 -7.85 -25.26 -10.92
C ASP A 77 -7.62 -26.76 -10.60
N LEU A 78 -8.28 -27.26 -9.56
CA LEU A 78 -8.20 -28.65 -9.12
C LEU A 78 -9.45 -29.44 -9.54
N THR A 79 -10.16 -29.00 -10.58
CA THR A 79 -11.38 -29.63 -11.09
C THR A 79 -11.16 -30.59 -12.27
N ASP A 80 -9.92 -30.77 -12.72
CA ASP A 80 -9.57 -31.59 -13.88
C ASP A 80 -9.91 -33.09 -13.75
N ASP A 81 -10.05 -33.73 -14.91
CA ASP A 81 -10.74 -35.00 -15.13
C ASP A 81 -10.16 -36.21 -14.36
N PHE A 82 -11.07 -36.99 -13.76
CA PHE A 82 -10.82 -38.21 -12.99
C PHE A 82 -10.16 -39.35 -13.80
N THR A 83 -9.90 -39.14 -15.09
CA THR A 83 -9.27 -40.10 -16.00
C THR A 83 -7.75 -40.14 -15.88
N SER A 84 -7.11 -39.12 -15.30
CA SER A 84 -5.72 -39.21 -14.88
C SER A 84 -5.64 -39.88 -13.51
N TRP A 85 -4.87 -40.96 -13.37
CA TRP A 85 -4.62 -41.65 -12.10
C TRP A 85 -3.74 -40.80 -11.13
N SER A 86 -3.93 -39.48 -11.11
CA SER A 86 -3.20 -38.56 -10.24
C SER A 86 -3.97 -38.33 -8.93
N PRO A 87 -3.37 -38.57 -7.74
CA PRO A 87 -4.03 -38.41 -6.43
C PRO A 87 -4.47 -36.97 -6.05
N ALA A 88 -4.41 -36.00 -6.96
CA ALA A 88 -4.45 -34.57 -6.67
C ALA A 88 -5.77 -33.86 -7.01
N VAL A 89 -6.85 -34.59 -7.35
CA VAL A 89 -8.14 -33.99 -7.69
C VAL A 89 -8.94 -33.70 -6.42
N CYS A 90 -8.87 -32.46 -5.94
CA CYS A 90 -9.68 -32.02 -4.79
C CYS A 90 -11.06 -31.48 -5.19
N GLY A 91 -11.29 -31.09 -6.45
CA GLY A 91 -12.59 -30.63 -6.95
C GLY A 91 -12.92 -29.17 -6.63
N GLY A 92 -11.90 -28.31 -6.51
CA GLY A 92 -12.05 -26.91 -6.16
C GLY A 92 -11.05 -26.02 -6.88
N ILE A 93 -11.22 -24.70 -6.73
CA ILE A 93 -10.39 -23.69 -7.39
C ILE A 93 -9.84 -22.77 -6.31
N MET A 94 -8.55 -22.46 -6.40
CA MET A 94 -7.92 -21.50 -5.50
C MET A 94 -7.13 -20.44 -6.28
N ASN A 95 -7.18 -19.21 -5.80
CA ASN A 95 -6.33 -18.14 -6.30
C ASN A 95 -5.19 -17.93 -5.30
N VAL A 96 -3.96 -17.95 -5.80
CA VAL A 96 -2.73 -17.88 -5.04
C VAL A 96 -1.99 -16.61 -5.44
N PHE A 97 -1.87 -15.66 -4.51
CA PHE A 97 -1.11 -14.44 -4.73
C PHE A 97 0.38 -14.68 -4.46
N ILE A 98 1.21 -14.24 -5.40
CA ILE A 98 2.65 -14.43 -5.44
C ILE A 98 3.33 -13.08 -5.26
N GLU A 99 4.10 -12.93 -4.19
CA GLU A 99 4.81 -11.70 -3.86
C GLU A 99 6.20 -11.97 -3.27
N ARG A 100 7.09 -10.98 -3.29
CA ARG A 100 8.42 -11.14 -2.67
C ARG A 100 8.25 -11.27 -1.16
N ALA A 101 8.80 -12.34 -0.59
CA ALA A 101 8.76 -12.55 0.84
C ALA A 101 9.71 -11.57 1.51
N ASN A 102 9.14 -10.58 2.18
CA ASN A 102 9.89 -9.58 2.94
C ASN A 102 9.55 -9.76 4.43
N PRO A 103 10.53 -10.02 5.32
CA PRO A 103 10.32 -10.04 6.77
C PRO A 103 9.61 -8.78 7.28
N GLU A 104 9.85 -7.63 6.66
CA GLU A 104 9.17 -6.37 6.99
C GLU A 104 7.67 -6.40 6.69
N LEU A 105 7.17 -7.23 5.75
CA LEU A 105 5.73 -7.37 5.52
C LEU A 105 5.02 -7.97 6.74
N PHE A 106 5.73 -8.79 7.50
CA PHE A 106 5.23 -9.47 8.68
C PHE A 106 5.51 -8.69 9.98
N ASP A 107 6.64 -7.99 10.07
CA ASP A 107 6.91 -7.05 11.16
C ASP A 107 5.97 -5.81 11.07
N ARG A 108 5.57 -5.42 9.85
CA ARG A 108 4.65 -4.30 9.61
C ARG A 108 3.29 -4.50 10.26
N ALA A 109 2.64 -5.65 10.14
CA ALA A 109 1.33 -5.88 10.74
C ALA A 109 1.35 -5.72 12.28
N ALA A 110 2.45 -6.12 12.93
CA ALA A 110 2.66 -5.94 14.37
C ALA A 110 2.94 -4.48 14.77
N ARG A 111 3.50 -3.69 13.85
CA ARG A 111 3.83 -2.26 14.03
C ARG A 111 2.74 -1.31 13.53
N LEU A 112 1.76 -1.80 12.78
CA LEU A 112 0.62 -0.98 12.37
C LEU A 112 -0.10 -0.47 13.62
N PRO A 113 -0.57 0.78 13.58
CA PRO A 113 -1.33 1.31 14.69
C PRO A 113 -2.67 0.56 14.80
N PRO A 114 -3.20 0.33 16.01
CA PRO A 114 -4.56 -0.18 16.13
C PRO A 114 -5.57 0.91 15.78
N ALA A 115 -6.73 0.51 15.23
CA ALA A 115 -7.87 1.41 15.10
C ALA A 115 -8.26 1.98 16.48
N GLY A 116 -8.63 3.26 16.51
CA GLY A 116 -8.90 4.02 17.74
C GLY A 116 -7.66 4.58 18.44
N ALA A 117 -6.44 4.30 17.97
CA ALA A 117 -5.25 4.95 18.50
C ALA A 117 -5.07 6.38 17.95
N GLU A 118 -4.37 7.20 18.71
CA GLU A 118 -3.72 8.41 18.20
C GLU A 118 -2.28 8.07 17.80
N VAL A 119 -1.83 8.64 16.68
CA VAL A 119 -0.50 8.40 16.12
C VAL A 119 0.25 9.71 15.89
N GLU A 120 1.57 9.67 16.07
CA GLU A 120 2.49 10.73 15.71
C GLU A 120 3.17 10.40 14.38
N ILE A 121 3.08 11.32 13.43
CA ILE A 121 3.60 11.16 12.08
C ILE A 121 4.74 12.14 11.90
N HIS A 122 5.95 11.62 11.76
CA HIS A 122 7.17 12.40 11.60
C HIS A 122 7.41 12.65 10.11
N TYR A 123 7.05 13.84 9.67
CA TYR A 123 7.22 14.30 8.30
C TYR A 123 8.52 15.08 8.15
N ARG A 124 9.44 14.56 7.35
CA ARG A 124 10.68 15.25 6.99
C ARG A 124 10.50 15.90 5.63
N ARG A 125 10.74 17.20 5.53
CA ARG A 125 10.88 17.88 4.25
C ARG A 125 12.35 18.25 4.04
N PRO A 126 12.98 17.92 2.90
CA PRO A 126 14.38 18.24 2.65
C PRO A 126 14.68 19.73 2.92
N GLY A 127 15.71 20.00 3.72
CA GLY A 127 16.11 21.36 4.09
C GLY A 127 15.24 22.03 5.18
N ARG A 128 14.28 21.32 5.78
CA ARG A 128 13.45 21.83 6.88
C ARG A 128 13.57 20.96 8.14
N ALA A 129 13.14 21.52 9.27
CA ALA A 129 12.97 20.75 10.49
C ALA A 129 11.85 19.71 10.31
N THR A 130 11.96 18.58 11.02
CA THR A 130 10.91 17.56 11.03
C THR A 130 9.64 18.13 11.65
N GLU A 131 8.53 18.00 10.95
CA GLU A 131 7.19 18.30 11.44
C GLU A 131 6.55 17.04 12.02
N VAL A 132 5.76 17.20 13.09
CA VAL A 132 5.06 16.09 13.74
C VAL A 132 3.57 16.35 13.68
N TYR A 133 2.84 15.50 12.96
CA TYR A 133 1.39 15.55 12.90
C TYR A 133 0.77 14.51 13.81
N ARG A 134 -0.33 14.88 14.48
CA ARG A 134 -1.14 13.96 15.28
C ARG A 134 -2.47 13.69 14.60
N GLN A 135 -2.80 12.41 14.47
CA GLN A 135 -4.01 11.98 13.77
C GLN A 135 -4.64 10.76 14.48
N ALA A 136 -5.97 10.66 14.40
CA ALA A 136 -6.71 9.51 14.94
C ALA A 136 -6.80 8.40 13.88
N VAL A 137 -6.50 7.17 14.24
CA VAL A 137 -6.59 6.01 13.33
C VAL A 137 -8.02 5.49 13.31
N LEU A 138 -8.66 5.55 12.15
CA LEU A 138 -10.03 5.07 11.96
C LEU A 138 -10.06 3.60 11.53
N GLU A 139 -9.12 3.22 10.67
CA GLU A 139 -9.01 1.86 10.16
C GLU A 139 -7.54 1.53 9.95
N SER A 140 -7.15 0.28 10.22
CA SER A 140 -5.77 -0.15 10.08
C SER A 140 -5.72 -1.55 9.51
N GLY A 141 -5.00 -1.70 8.40
CA GLY A 141 -4.82 -2.97 7.73
C GLY A 141 -3.57 -2.98 6.87
N PRO A 142 -3.17 -4.15 6.37
CA PRO A 142 -1.93 -4.31 5.59
C PRO A 142 -1.95 -3.54 4.26
N ARG A 143 -3.14 -3.19 3.75
CA ARG A 143 -3.31 -2.44 2.50
C ARG A 143 -3.31 -0.94 2.69
N ALA A 144 -3.86 -0.44 3.80
CA ALA A 144 -3.92 0.98 4.10
C ALA A 144 -4.15 1.19 5.61
N VAL A 145 -3.59 2.28 6.13
CA VAL A 145 -3.97 2.88 7.40
C VAL A 145 -4.75 4.14 7.08
N VAL A 146 -5.98 4.23 7.59
CA VAL A 146 -6.85 5.39 7.42
C VAL A 146 -6.82 6.21 8.70
N THR A 147 -6.44 7.47 8.57
CA THR A 147 -6.39 8.41 9.67
C THR A 147 -7.30 9.60 9.41
N PHE A 148 -7.71 10.25 10.50
CA PHE A 148 -8.59 11.40 10.46
C PHE A 148 -8.01 12.54 11.26
N GLN A 149 -8.02 13.70 10.62
CA GLN A 149 -7.59 14.96 11.18
C GLN A 149 -8.81 15.90 11.14
N PRO A 150 -9.52 16.09 12.27
CA PRO A 150 -10.75 16.88 12.29
C PRO A 150 -10.50 18.37 12.00
N HIS A 151 -9.28 18.84 12.29
CA HIS A 151 -8.83 20.21 12.08
C HIS A 151 -7.43 20.20 11.48
N ALA A 152 -7.33 20.50 10.18
CA ALA A 152 -6.05 20.64 9.50
C ALA A 152 -5.21 21.76 10.15
N PRO A 153 -3.96 21.47 10.56
CA PRO A 153 -3.08 22.42 11.25
C PRO A 153 -2.34 23.30 10.23
N ILE A 154 -3.11 24.00 9.39
CA ILE A 154 -2.58 24.95 8.41
C ILE A 154 -3.01 26.37 8.80
N ASP A 155 -2.11 27.33 8.67
CA ASP A 155 -2.37 28.73 9.02
C ASP A 155 -3.06 29.51 7.90
N SER A 156 -2.96 29.02 6.66
CA SER A 156 -3.51 29.66 5.47
C SER A 156 -4.10 28.62 4.52
N PRO A 157 -5.14 28.98 3.75
CA PRO A 157 -5.73 28.05 2.79
C PRO A 157 -4.70 27.56 1.77
N ILE A 158 -4.71 26.27 1.48
CA ILE A 158 -4.00 25.72 0.32
C ILE A 158 -4.86 26.03 -0.89
N THR A 159 -4.28 26.69 -1.89
CA THR A 159 -4.99 27.08 -3.11
C THR A 159 -4.34 26.45 -4.34
N VAL A 160 -5.18 26.00 -5.28
CA VAL A 160 -4.73 25.50 -6.58
C VAL A 160 -5.55 26.18 -7.65
N ALA A 161 -4.86 26.79 -8.62
CA ALA A 161 -5.48 27.56 -9.71
C ALA A 161 -6.45 28.67 -9.21
N GLY A 162 -6.14 29.29 -8.08
CA GLY A 162 -6.93 30.38 -7.50
C GLY A 162 -8.15 29.95 -6.68
N SER A 163 -8.37 28.64 -6.47
CA SER A 163 -9.43 28.13 -5.59
C SER A 163 -8.85 27.45 -4.37
N ALA A 164 -9.45 27.67 -3.19
CA ALA A 164 -9.11 26.95 -1.98
C ALA A 164 -9.46 25.47 -2.14
N ILE A 165 -8.48 24.60 -1.88
CA ILE A 165 -8.65 23.15 -1.87
C ILE A 165 -8.69 22.59 -0.44
N LEU A 166 -8.05 23.27 0.51
CA LEU A 166 -8.08 22.97 1.94
C LEU A 166 -8.01 24.27 2.73
N GLU A 167 -8.88 24.41 3.74
CA GLU A 167 -8.92 25.60 4.60
C GLU A 167 -8.39 25.30 6.01
N PRO A 168 -7.89 26.30 6.74
CA PRO A 168 -7.55 26.17 8.15
C PRO A 168 -8.69 25.55 8.96
N GLY A 169 -8.37 24.51 9.73
CA GLY A 169 -9.35 23.83 10.58
C GLY A 169 -10.35 22.93 9.83
N ALA A 170 -10.23 22.78 8.52
CA ALA A 170 -11.04 21.85 7.74
C ALA A 170 -10.70 20.38 8.04
N PRO A 171 -11.66 19.45 7.91
CA PRO A 171 -11.41 18.04 8.15
C PRO A 171 -10.68 17.38 6.97
N VAL A 172 -9.72 16.50 7.27
CA VAL A 172 -8.99 15.71 6.27
C VAL A 172 -9.02 14.24 6.67
N ILE A 173 -9.21 13.37 5.67
CA ILE A 173 -9.05 11.93 5.81
C ILE A 173 -7.79 11.55 5.04
N TRP A 174 -6.83 10.92 5.70
CA TRP A 174 -5.57 10.51 5.10
C TRP A 174 -5.51 8.99 4.96
N PHE A 175 -4.88 8.53 3.89
CA PHE A 175 -4.70 7.13 3.53
C PHE A 175 -3.22 6.87 3.34
N THR A 176 -2.61 6.19 4.30
CA THR A 176 -1.22 5.75 4.21
C THR A 176 -1.17 4.33 3.68
N PHE A 177 -0.44 4.10 2.60
CA PHE A 177 -0.28 2.76 1.99
C PHE A 177 1.11 2.20 2.32
N PRO A 178 1.22 1.12 3.12
CA PRO A 178 2.52 0.55 3.46
C PRO A 178 3.32 0.18 2.21
N GLY A 179 4.48 0.83 2.01
CA GLY A 179 5.38 0.55 0.88
C GLY A 179 5.14 1.41 -0.37
N ALA A 180 4.03 2.16 -0.44
CA ALA A 180 3.78 3.07 -1.54
C ALA A 180 4.65 4.33 -1.42
N TRP A 181 4.86 5.00 -2.55
CA TRP A 181 5.59 6.27 -2.64
C TRP A 181 4.66 7.47 -2.59
N HIS A 182 3.46 7.28 -2.06
CA HIS A 182 2.46 8.32 -1.89
C HIS A 182 1.53 7.99 -0.74
N ASP A 183 0.93 9.04 -0.16
CA ASP A 183 -0.32 8.93 0.59
C ASP A 183 -1.44 9.67 -0.16
N ILE A 184 -2.68 9.54 0.32
CA ILE A 184 -3.82 10.24 -0.26
C ILE A 184 -4.58 10.97 0.84
N GLY A 185 -4.90 12.24 0.61
CA GLY A 185 -5.78 13.07 1.41
C GLY A 185 -7.11 13.31 0.69
N LEU A 186 -8.23 13.12 1.39
CA LEU A 186 -9.53 13.67 0.99
C LEU A 186 -9.67 15.05 1.61
N PHE A 187 -9.56 16.07 0.77
CA PHE A 187 -9.57 17.45 1.23
C PHE A 187 -11.00 18.01 1.23
N HIS A 188 -11.24 18.89 2.19
CA HIS A 188 -12.52 19.57 2.38
C HIS A 188 -12.29 21.05 2.69
N LEU A 189 -13.33 21.85 2.48
CA LEU A 189 -13.43 23.20 3.06
C LEU A 189 -13.84 23.11 4.54
N ALA A 190 -13.80 24.23 5.26
CA ALA A 190 -14.14 24.29 6.69
C ALA A 190 -15.60 23.86 6.97
N ASP A 191 -16.51 24.08 6.02
CA ASP A 191 -17.91 23.64 6.08
C ASP A 191 -18.10 22.13 5.84
N GLY A 192 -17.03 21.41 5.48
CA GLY A 192 -17.03 19.99 5.14
C GLY A 192 -17.31 19.68 3.68
N THR A 193 -17.36 20.69 2.79
CA THR A 193 -17.48 20.49 1.35
C THR A 193 -16.26 19.78 0.79
N PHE A 194 -16.44 18.60 0.19
CA PHE A 194 -15.36 17.84 -0.44
C PHE A 194 -14.86 18.54 -1.71
N THR A 195 -13.56 18.82 -1.77
CA THR A 195 -12.92 19.56 -2.87
C THR A 195 -12.24 18.65 -3.88
N GLY A 196 -11.69 17.52 -3.42
CA GLY A 196 -10.95 16.57 -4.26
C GLY A 196 -9.94 15.72 -3.50
N LEU A 197 -9.13 14.99 -4.27
CA LEU A 197 -8.08 14.13 -3.76
C LEU A 197 -6.74 14.83 -3.91
N TYR A 198 -5.96 14.81 -2.83
CA TYR A 198 -4.58 15.24 -2.81
C TYR A 198 -3.70 14.01 -2.64
N ALA A 199 -2.62 13.86 -3.40
CA ALA A 199 -1.63 12.82 -3.17
C ALA A 199 -0.27 13.45 -2.94
N ASN A 200 0.30 13.24 -1.75
CA ASN A 200 1.66 13.66 -1.43
C ASN A 200 2.63 12.59 -1.94
N ILE A 201 3.62 12.95 -2.76
CA ILE A 201 4.67 12.03 -3.17
C ILE A 201 5.76 12.02 -2.11
N LEU A 202 5.98 10.84 -1.53
CA LEU A 202 6.81 10.65 -0.35
C LEU A 202 7.63 9.38 -0.45
N THR A 203 8.64 9.24 0.40
CA THR A 203 9.30 7.94 0.60
C THR A 203 8.34 6.98 1.29
N PRO A 204 8.43 5.66 1.07
CA PRO A 204 7.58 4.71 1.80
C PRO A 204 7.62 4.90 3.31
N VAL A 205 6.43 4.89 3.92
CA VAL A 205 6.28 5.07 5.37
C VAL A 205 6.99 3.96 6.13
N GLU A 206 7.75 4.38 7.14
CA GLU A 206 8.42 3.53 8.11
C GLU A 206 7.63 3.54 9.43
N PHE A 207 6.92 2.44 9.72
CA PHE A 207 6.22 2.26 11.00
C PHE A 207 7.24 1.93 12.09
N LEU A 208 7.63 2.95 12.87
CA LEU A 208 8.62 2.82 13.94
C LEU A 208 8.06 1.99 15.10
N ASN A 209 6.80 2.22 15.45
CA ASN A 209 6.04 1.46 16.43
C ASN A 209 4.52 1.66 16.21
N ARG A 210 3.69 1.07 17.07
CA ARG A 210 2.20 1.10 16.97
C ARG A 210 1.57 2.49 17.16
N ARG A 211 2.35 3.53 17.43
CA ARG A 211 1.92 4.92 17.61
C ARG A 211 2.75 5.94 16.85
N THR A 212 3.79 5.51 16.14
CA THR A 212 4.69 6.44 15.47
C THR A 212 5.13 5.88 14.13
N TRP A 213 5.06 6.71 13.09
CA TRP A 213 5.72 6.42 11.82
C TRP A 213 6.41 7.65 11.24
N ALA A 214 7.35 7.42 10.34
CA ALA A 214 8.13 8.46 9.71
C ALA A 214 8.10 8.34 8.19
N THR A 215 8.22 9.48 7.51
CA THR A 215 8.36 9.57 6.07
C THR A 215 9.10 10.85 5.67
N THR A 216 9.55 10.90 4.42
CA THR A 216 10.11 12.09 3.78
C THR A 216 9.17 12.54 2.67
N ASP A 217 8.64 13.74 2.81
CA ASP A 217 7.91 14.47 1.77
C ASP A 217 8.90 14.91 0.68
N LEU A 218 8.64 14.52 -0.56
CA LEU A 218 9.54 14.79 -1.69
C LEU A 218 9.14 16.05 -2.46
N CYS A 219 8.36 16.92 -1.83
CA CYS A 219 7.87 18.21 -2.34
C CYS A 219 7.03 18.13 -3.62
N LEU A 220 6.76 16.94 -4.12
CA LEU A 220 6.00 16.74 -5.35
C LEU A 220 4.60 16.26 -4.96
N ASP A 221 3.57 16.88 -5.51
CA ASP A 221 2.21 16.57 -5.10
C ASP A 221 1.28 16.50 -6.31
N LEU A 222 0.20 15.74 -6.18
CA LEU A 222 -0.84 15.64 -7.20
C LEU A 222 -2.18 16.09 -6.64
N TRP A 223 -2.79 17.05 -7.31
CA TRP A 223 -4.17 17.47 -7.03
C TRP A 223 -5.13 16.94 -8.08
N ALA A 224 -6.12 16.15 -7.66
CA ALA A 224 -7.21 15.68 -8.50
C ALA A 224 -8.55 16.27 -7.99
N PRO A 225 -9.05 17.35 -8.63
CA PRO A 225 -10.29 17.99 -8.18
C PRO A 225 -11.49 17.07 -8.39
N ARG A 226 -12.60 17.34 -7.68
CA ARG A 226 -13.89 16.66 -7.90
C ARG A 226 -14.36 16.73 -9.37
N SER A 227 -14.02 17.81 -10.06
CA SER A 227 -14.33 18.03 -11.46
C SER A 227 -13.19 18.78 -12.15
N GLY A 228 -12.82 18.34 -13.34
CA GLY A 228 -11.75 18.92 -14.14
C GLY A 228 -10.48 18.07 -14.14
N PRO A 229 -9.43 18.52 -14.86
CA PRO A 229 -8.21 17.76 -15.01
C PRO A 229 -7.38 17.76 -13.71
N PRO A 230 -6.65 16.66 -13.43
CA PRO A 230 -5.67 16.65 -12.35
C PRO A 230 -4.48 17.56 -12.67
N ARG A 231 -3.75 17.96 -11.64
CA ARG A 231 -2.60 18.86 -11.71
C ARG A 231 -1.46 18.30 -10.88
N LEU A 232 -0.27 18.26 -11.48
CA LEU A 232 0.97 18.08 -10.75
C LEU A 232 1.35 19.43 -10.14
N LEU A 233 1.79 19.43 -8.88
CA LEU A 233 2.15 20.61 -8.10
C LEU A 233 3.61 20.49 -7.68
N ASP A 234 4.25 21.64 -7.47
CA ASP A 234 5.53 21.77 -6.76
C ASP A 234 6.70 20.99 -7.41
N GLU A 235 6.65 20.75 -8.73
CA GLU A 235 7.77 20.19 -9.50
C GLU A 235 9.06 21.03 -9.40
N ALA A 236 8.91 22.35 -9.26
CA ALA A 236 10.01 23.29 -9.09
C ALA A 236 10.71 23.08 -7.75
N ASP A 237 9.95 22.87 -6.67
CA ASP A 237 10.47 22.62 -5.33
C ASP A 237 11.27 21.32 -5.29
N LEU A 238 10.75 20.24 -5.90
CA LEU A 238 11.52 18.99 -6.06
C LEU A 238 12.82 19.22 -6.86
N ALA A 239 12.79 20.04 -7.92
CA ALA A 239 13.98 20.34 -8.69
C ALA A 239 15.01 21.14 -7.87
N GLU A 240 14.57 22.06 -7.03
CA GLU A 240 15.43 22.86 -6.14
C GLU A 240 16.14 21.98 -5.12
N VAL A 241 15.42 21.11 -4.40
CA VAL A 241 16.04 20.23 -3.40
C VAL A 241 17.00 19.21 -4.02
N VAL A 242 16.77 18.80 -5.26
CA VAL A 242 17.71 17.97 -6.03
C VAL A 242 18.95 18.76 -6.43
N ALA A 243 18.79 20.00 -6.90
CA ALA A 243 19.91 20.86 -7.27
C ALA A 243 20.79 21.19 -6.04
N ALA A 244 20.17 21.36 -4.87
CA ALA A 244 20.85 21.55 -3.59
C ALA A 244 21.51 20.28 -3.02
N GLY A 245 21.32 19.11 -3.66
CA GLY A 245 21.87 17.83 -3.19
C GLY A 245 21.18 17.28 -1.94
N LEU A 246 20.01 17.81 -1.57
CA LEU A 246 19.21 17.35 -0.43
C LEU A 246 18.38 16.11 -0.76
N VAL A 247 18.14 15.86 -2.05
CA VAL A 247 17.48 14.65 -2.56
C VAL A 247 18.30 14.07 -3.71
N GLU A 248 18.58 12.77 -3.66
CA GLU A 248 19.30 12.07 -4.72
C GLU A 248 18.50 12.07 -6.04
N LYS A 249 19.22 12.15 -7.17
CA LYS A 249 18.60 12.15 -8.50
C LYS A 249 17.75 10.90 -8.76
N GLN A 250 18.19 9.74 -8.26
CA GLN A 250 17.48 8.47 -8.38
C GLN A 250 16.16 8.48 -7.61
N VAL A 251 16.15 9.04 -6.39
CA VAL A 251 14.96 9.21 -5.55
C VAL A 251 13.96 10.14 -6.24
N ALA A 252 14.42 11.28 -6.75
CA ALA A 252 13.59 12.22 -7.49
C ALA A 252 13.02 11.61 -8.79
N ALA A 253 13.81 10.80 -9.50
CA ALA A 253 13.32 10.05 -10.66
C ALA A 253 12.24 9.03 -10.28
N ARG A 254 12.36 8.35 -9.13
CA ARG A 254 11.33 7.44 -8.62
C ARG A 254 10.05 8.19 -8.24
N ALA A 255 10.16 9.35 -7.58
CA ALA A 255 9.04 10.22 -7.24
C ALA A 255 8.24 10.65 -8.49
N ARG A 256 8.93 11.11 -9.54
CA ARG A 256 8.29 11.47 -10.81
C ARG A 256 7.59 10.29 -11.48
N ARG A 257 8.19 9.08 -11.44
CA ARG A 257 7.53 7.86 -11.94
C ARG A 257 6.27 7.52 -11.15
N GLU A 258 6.27 7.72 -9.84
CA GLU A 258 5.09 7.53 -9.02
C GLU A 258 3.98 8.49 -9.42
N ALA A 259 4.26 9.80 -9.48
CA ALA A 259 3.29 10.80 -9.90
C ALA A 259 2.72 10.51 -11.31
N ALA A 260 3.58 10.11 -12.26
CA ALA A 260 3.16 9.71 -13.60
C ALA A 260 2.23 8.47 -13.58
N ALA A 261 2.51 7.49 -12.72
CA ALA A 261 1.66 6.31 -12.55
C ALA A 261 0.29 6.69 -11.96
N LEU A 262 0.23 7.63 -11.01
CA LEU A 262 -1.03 8.14 -10.46
C LEU A 262 -1.86 8.87 -11.52
N LEU A 263 -1.22 9.72 -12.32
CA LEU A 263 -1.87 10.40 -13.45
C LEU A 263 -2.42 9.41 -14.49
N ALA A 264 -1.64 8.39 -14.85
CA ALA A 264 -2.10 7.33 -15.74
C ALA A 264 -3.26 6.54 -15.13
N GLY A 265 -3.21 6.26 -13.83
CA GLY A 265 -4.30 5.59 -13.11
C GLY A 265 -5.59 6.40 -13.06
N LEU A 266 -5.50 7.72 -12.90
CA LEU A 266 -6.65 8.64 -13.01
C LEU A 266 -7.27 8.60 -14.41
N ALA A 267 -6.43 8.68 -15.45
CA ALA A 267 -6.88 8.64 -16.84
C ALA A 267 -7.55 7.29 -17.20
N ALA A 268 -7.07 6.19 -16.63
CA ALA A 268 -7.62 4.86 -16.81
C ALA A 268 -8.80 4.52 -15.87
N GLY A 269 -9.15 5.40 -14.92
CA GLY A 269 -10.18 5.13 -13.90
C GLY A 269 -9.79 4.05 -12.88
N SER A 270 -8.52 3.64 -12.84
CA SER A 270 -7.99 2.65 -11.89
C SER A 270 -7.51 3.27 -10.57
N TRP A 271 -7.37 4.60 -10.51
CA TRP A 271 -7.04 5.36 -9.31
C TRP A 271 -8.16 6.39 -8.99
N PRO A 272 -8.45 6.68 -7.70
CA PRO A 272 -7.85 6.11 -6.49
C PRO A 272 -8.28 4.65 -6.26
N PRO A 273 -7.57 3.88 -5.42
CA PRO A 273 -7.96 2.51 -5.10
C PRO A 273 -9.31 2.46 -4.38
N GLU A 274 -9.97 1.30 -4.40
CA GLU A 274 -11.28 1.07 -3.77
C GLU A 274 -11.29 1.46 -2.29
N SER A 275 -10.21 1.15 -1.56
CA SER A 275 -10.05 1.52 -0.15
C SER A 275 -10.16 3.01 0.15
N VAL A 276 -9.96 3.88 -0.85
CA VAL A 276 -10.18 5.33 -0.74
C VAL A 276 -11.60 5.70 -1.15
N ARG A 277 -12.13 5.10 -2.22
CA ARG A 277 -13.46 5.40 -2.78
C ARG A 277 -14.61 5.14 -1.81
N GLU A 278 -14.43 4.18 -0.90
CA GLU A 278 -15.44 3.83 0.08
C GLU A 278 -15.55 4.81 1.27
N TRP A 279 -14.69 5.82 1.33
CA TRP A 279 -14.66 6.78 2.43
C TRP A 279 -15.33 8.11 2.09
N SER A 280 -16.04 8.62 3.08
CA SER A 280 -16.65 9.95 3.07
C SER A 280 -16.42 10.62 4.42
N LEU A 281 -16.56 11.94 4.47
CA LEU A 281 -16.49 12.68 5.73
C LEU A 281 -17.52 12.18 6.75
N ALA A 282 -18.70 11.76 6.31
CA ALA A 282 -19.72 11.18 7.19
C ALA A 282 -19.27 9.84 7.79
N ARG A 283 -18.66 8.95 6.99
CA ARG A 283 -18.07 7.69 7.48
C ARG A 283 -16.95 7.97 8.47
N ALA A 284 -16.05 8.90 8.15
CA ALA A 284 -14.93 9.26 9.03
C ALA A 284 -15.41 9.81 10.38
N ARG A 285 -16.35 10.75 10.38
CA ARG A 285 -16.96 11.30 11.60
C ARG A 285 -17.70 10.25 12.43
N LYS A 286 -18.26 9.21 11.80
CA LYS A 286 -18.91 8.09 12.51
C LYS A 286 -17.88 7.16 13.14
N ALA A 287 -16.81 6.84 12.42
CA ALA A 287 -15.73 5.96 12.90
C ALA A 287 -14.87 6.61 14.00
N ALA A 288 -14.84 7.94 14.07
CA ALA A 288 -14.10 8.69 15.09
C ALA A 288 -14.86 8.84 16.43
N ARG A 289 -16.10 8.36 16.54
CA ARG A 289 -16.92 8.40 17.76
C ARG A 289 -16.79 7.09 18.53
#